data_AF-A0A212CA22-F1
#
_entry.id   AF-A0A212CA22-F1
#
_cell.length_a   1.000
_cell.length_b   1.000
_cell.length_c   1.000
_cell.angle_alpha   90.00
_cell.angle_beta   90.00
_cell.angle_gamma   90.00
#
_symmetry.space_group_name_H-M   'P 1'
#
loop_
_entity.id
_entity.type
_entity.pdbx_description
1 polymer ?
#
loop_
_entity_poly.entity_id
_entity_poly.type
_entity_poly.pdbx_seq_one_letter_code
_entity_poly.pdbx_strand_id
1 'polypeptide(L)'
;MEKKEKQDNHVPGFLLIQAWPENRTDLDAFENLEIIRGRTKQHGQFSLAVVGLSITSLGLRSLKEISDGDVIISGNQNLCYADTIRWKKLLGTSTQNAKISKNRSQQECSATGHICHPLCSSEGCWGPGPKYCLSCQNFSRGKECVEKCNILEGEPREFVENSECVQCHPECLPQAMNVTCTGRVRSTFDVIPTHKLEMRKDDPPPSRPLPTSSPSRPAPSHSRQGL
;
A
#
# COMPACT_ATOMS: atom_id res chain seq x y z
N MET A 1 22.53 4.04 21.14
CA MET A 1 21.83 3.25 20.12
C MET A 1 20.39 3.72 20.10
N GLU A 2 20.04 4.64 19.21
CA GLU A 2 18.65 5.02 18.98
C GLU A 2 17.88 3.76 18.60
N LYS A 3 16.93 3.35 19.44
CA LYS A 3 15.91 2.41 19.02
C LYS A 3 15.11 3.12 17.94
N LYS A 4 15.39 2.81 16.68
CA LYS A 4 14.55 3.20 15.56
C LYS A 4 13.24 2.46 15.77
N GLU A 5 12.29 3.13 16.42
CA GLU A 5 10.93 2.62 16.59
C GLU A 5 10.42 2.29 15.19
N LYS A 6 10.21 1.00 14.94
CA LYS A 6 9.84 0.51 13.62
C LYS A 6 8.47 1.09 13.32
N GLN A 7 8.43 2.13 12.49
CA GLN A 7 7.17 2.71 12.04
C GLN A 7 6.40 1.62 11.30
N ASP A 8 5.28 1.20 11.87
CA ASP A 8 4.37 0.29 11.19
C ASP A 8 3.90 0.98 9.91
N ASN A 9 4.13 0.34 8.76
CA ASN A 9 3.60 0.76 7.45
C ASN A 9 2.10 0.50 7.34
N HIS A 10 1.47 0.10 8.45
CA HIS A 10 0.13 -0.42 8.50
C HIS A 10 -0.64 0.13 9.70
N VAL A 11 -1.78 0.77 9.44
CA VAL A 11 -2.71 1.20 10.49
C VAL A 11 -3.93 0.27 10.49
N PRO A 12 -4.16 -0.53 11.54
CA PRO A 12 -5.31 -1.43 11.59
C PRO A 12 -6.63 -0.69 11.83
N GLY A 13 -6.60 0.47 12.48
CA GLY A 13 -7.77 1.29 12.79
C GLY A 13 -7.90 2.47 11.83
N PHE A 14 -7.98 3.66 12.41
CA PHE A 14 -8.01 4.94 11.70
C PHE A 14 -6.79 5.79 12.05
N LEU A 15 -6.50 6.76 11.18
CA LEU A 15 -5.52 7.82 11.42
C LEU A 15 -6.24 9.17 11.52
N LEU A 16 -6.15 9.80 12.69
CA LEU A 16 -6.70 11.13 12.95
C LEU A 16 -5.56 12.09 13.31
N ILE A 17 -5.49 13.20 12.58
CA ILE A 17 -4.49 14.26 12.81
C ILE A 17 -5.22 15.59 12.89
N GLN A 18 -5.22 16.18 14.09
CA GLN A 18 -5.87 17.46 14.41
C GLN A 18 -4.89 18.50 14.97
N ALA A 19 -3.65 18.10 15.21
CA ALA A 19 -2.56 18.97 15.60
C ALA A 19 -1.28 18.43 14.94
N TRP A 20 -0.44 19.35 14.47
CA TRP A 20 0.85 19.04 13.87
C TRP A 20 1.84 20.15 14.20
N PRO A 21 3.15 19.85 14.36
CA PRO A 21 4.13 20.88 14.65
C PRO A 21 4.17 21.98 13.58
N GLU A 22 4.15 23.25 14.00
CA GLU A 22 4.12 24.40 13.10
C GLU A 22 5.34 24.51 12.18
N ASN A 23 6.46 23.90 12.59
CA ASN A 23 7.70 23.87 11.80
C ASN A 23 7.72 22.80 10.71
N ARG A 24 6.65 22.01 10.55
CA ARG A 24 6.55 20.97 9.52
C ARG A 24 5.53 21.32 8.46
N THR A 25 5.93 21.12 7.21
CA THR A 25 5.14 21.47 6.03
C THR A 25 4.30 20.30 5.49
N ASP A 26 4.58 19.07 5.92
CA ASP A 26 3.88 17.86 5.53
C ASP A 26 3.82 16.83 6.67
N LEU A 27 3.16 15.69 6.41
CA LEU A 27 3.02 14.57 7.36
C LEU A 27 4.12 13.51 7.14
N ASP A 28 5.37 13.96 6.98
CA ASP A 28 6.52 13.11 6.66
C ASP A 28 6.75 11.94 7.62
N ALA A 29 6.35 12.06 8.89
CA ALA A 29 6.36 10.93 9.84
C ALA A 29 5.60 9.69 9.31
N PHE A 30 4.61 9.89 8.45
CA PHE A 30 3.80 8.84 7.83
C PHE A 30 4.17 8.57 6.37
N GLU A 31 5.35 9.01 5.89
CA GLU A 31 5.76 8.82 4.49
C GLU A 31 5.81 7.35 4.05
N ASN A 32 5.97 6.42 5.00
CA ASN A 32 6.07 4.98 4.79
C ASN A 32 4.77 4.23 5.13
N LEU A 33 3.71 4.94 5.49
CA LEU A 33 2.38 4.35 5.67
C LEU A 33 1.87 3.84 4.31
N GLU A 34 1.52 2.56 4.24
CA GLU A 34 1.04 1.93 2.99
C GLU A 34 -0.45 1.63 3.03
N ILE A 35 -0.97 1.17 4.17
CA ILE A 35 -2.35 0.67 4.27
C ILE A 35 -3.01 1.16 5.56
N ILE A 36 -4.23 1.70 5.43
CA ILE A 36 -5.16 1.94 6.54
C ILE A 36 -6.32 0.93 6.41
N ARG A 37 -6.49 -0.01 7.34
CA ARG A 37 -7.60 -0.99 7.24
C ARG A 37 -8.95 -0.40 7.57
N GLY A 38 -9.03 0.55 8.50
CA GLY A 38 -10.30 1.07 8.97
C GLY A 38 -11.15 0.07 9.78
N ARG A 39 -10.54 -0.89 10.50
CA ARG A 39 -11.30 -1.81 11.39
C ARG A 39 -12.03 -1.06 12.50
N THR A 40 -11.47 0.07 12.90
CA THR A 40 -12.12 1.10 13.71
C THR A 40 -12.11 2.41 12.92
N LYS A 41 -13.08 3.29 13.20
CA LYS A 41 -13.28 4.54 12.46
C LYS A 41 -13.57 5.68 13.42
N GLN A 42 -13.07 6.86 13.11
CA GLN A 42 -13.43 8.07 13.85
C GLN A 42 -14.88 8.42 13.59
N HIS A 43 -15.63 8.65 14.68
CA HIS A 43 -17.09 8.79 14.68
C HIS A 43 -17.84 7.66 13.93
N GLY A 44 -17.24 6.46 13.83
CA GLY A 44 -17.84 5.34 13.12
C GLY A 44 -17.85 5.48 11.60
N GLN A 45 -17.23 6.51 11.02
CA GLN A 45 -17.27 6.77 9.58
C GLN A 45 -15.88 6.90 8.94
N PHE A 46 -14.97 7.69 9.54
CA PHE A 46 -13.72 8.07 8.87
C PHE A 46 -12.54 7.19 9.29
N SER A 47 -11.83 6.61 8.34
CA SER A 47 -10.57 5.88 8.60
C SER A 47 -9.33 6.75 8.40
N LEU A 48 -9.44 7.85 7.66
CA LEU A 48 -8.44 8.90 7.58
C LEU A 48 -9.08 10.27 7.79
N ALA A 49 -8.58 11.03 8.76
CA ALA A 49 -9.06 12.37 9.07
C ALA A 49 -7.87 13.33 9.30
N VAL A 50 -7.77 14.36 8.47
CA VAL A 50 -6.74 15.41 8.56
C VAL A 50 -7.42 16.76 8.61
N VAL A 51 -7.50 17.37 9.79
CA VAL A 51 -8.38 18.50 10.04
C VAL A 51 -7.67 19.64 10.75
N GLY A 52 -7.79 20.85 10.22
CA GLY A 52 -7.36 22.07 10.91
C GLY A 52 -5.84 22.25 11.05
N LEU A 53 -5.06 21.67 10.15
CA LEU A 53 -3.59 21.75 10.17
C LEU A 53 -3.06 22.91 9.31
N SER A 54 -1.86 23.37 9.63
CA SER A 54 -1.14 24.43 8.89
C SER A 54 -0.10 23.87 7.90
N ILE A 55 -0.33 22.67 7.36
CA ILE A 55 0.57 22.01 6.39
C ILE A 55 0.29 22.45 4.95
N THR A 56 1.28 22.28 4.06
CA THR A 56 1.19 22.61 2.62
C THR A 56 0.93 21.37 1.76
N SER A 57 1.33 20.19 2.20
CA SER A 57 1.11 18.92 1.49
C SER A 57 0.90 17.76 2.45
N LEU A 58 0.25 16.68 2.02
CA LEU A 58 0.03 15.51 2.87
C LEU A 58 1.29 14.65 3.04
N GLY A 59 2.08 14.47 1.98
CA GLY A 59 3.34 13.72 2.06
C GLY A 59 3.21 12.19 2.22
N LEU A 60 1.99 11.62 2.13
CA LEU A 60 1.71 10.19 2.32
C LEU A 60 2.11 9.34 1.11
N ARG A 61 3.35 9.47 0.62
CA ARG A 61 3.80 8.97 -0.69
C ARG A 61 3.70 7.45 -0.85
N SER A 62 3.74 6.67 0.24
CA SER A 62 3.67 5.21 0.17
C SER A 62 2.23 4.68 0.31
N LEU A 63 1.24 5.54 0.58
CA LEU A 63 -0.13 5.12 0.83
C LEU A 63 -0.76 4.57 -0.46
N LYS A 64 -1.13 3.29 -0.41
CA LYS A 64 -1.67 2.53 -1.55
C LYS A 64 -3.13 2.17 -1.35
N GLU A 65 -3.56 1.98 -0.10
CA GLU A 65 -4.89 1.43 0.19
C GLU A 65 -5.49 1.99 1.49
N ILE A 66 -6.78 2.32 1.43
CA ILE A 66 -7.67 2.57 2.56
C ILE A 66 -8.80 1.56 2.44
N SER A 67 -8.65 0.43 3.12
CA SER A 67 -9.48 -0.76 2.90
C SER A 67 -10.96 -0.52 3.24
N ASP A 68 -11.23 0.29 4.27
CA ASP A 68 -12.58 0.59 4.73
C ASP A 68 -12.63 1.95 5.47
N GLY A 69 -13.80 2.59 5.51
CA GLY A 69 -14.04 3.92 6.10
C GLY A 69 -13.73 5.07 5.14
N ASP A 70 -14.44 6.19 5.34
CA ASP A 70 -14.33 7.38 4.53
C ASP A 70 -13.07 8.19 4.85
N VAL A 71 -12.72 9.11 3.96
CA VAL A 71 -11.63 10.06 4.13
C VAL A 71 -12.20 11.47 4.32
N ILE A 72 -11.69 12.22 5.29
CA ILE A 72 -12.00 13.65 5.44
C ILE A 72 -10.72 14.47 5.58
N ILE A 73 -10.55 15.45 4.71
CA ILE A 73 -9.44 16.40 4.74
C ILE A 73 -10.02 17.79 4.67
N SER A 74 -10.03 18.50 5.80
CA SER A 74 -10.83 19.72 5.90
C SER A 74 -10.26 20.78 6.83
N GLY A 75 -10.41 22.05 6.45
CA GLY A 75 -10.01 23.18 7.28
C GLY A 75 -8.50 23.42 7.31
N ASN A 76 -7.74 22.85 6.37
CA ASN A 76 -6.29 23.03 6.27
C ASN A 76 -6.00 24.16 5.29
N GLN A 77 -5.94 25.41 5.78
CA GLN A 77 -5.98 26.62 4.94
C GLN A 77 -4.80 26.76 3.98
N ASN A 78 -3.66 26.15 4.27
CA ASN A 78 -2.46 26.19 3.44
C ASN A 78 -2.26 24.94 2.59
N LEU A 79 -3.13 23.93 2.75
CA LEU A 79 -2.94 22.63 2.13
C LEU A 79 -3.24 22.68 0.63
N CYS A 80 -2.24 22.31 -0.15
CA CYS A 80 -2.34 22.05 -1.58
C CYS A 80 -2.27 20.53 -1.86
N TYR A 81 -2.38 20.16 -3.14
CA TYR A 81 -2.22 18.80 -3.66
C TYR A 81 -3.34 17.80 -3.32
N ALA A 82 -4.05 17.95 -2.20
CA ALA A 82 -5.08 17.00 -1.76
C ALA A 82 -6.22 16.80 -2.79
N ASP A 83 -6.60 17.85 -3.52
CA ASP A 83 -7.62 17.81 -4.57
C ASP A 83 -7.13 17.17 -5.88
N THR A 84 -5.81 17.07 -6.09
CA THR A 84 -5.23 16.45 -7.29
C THR A 84 -5.30 14.93 -7.24
N ILE A 85 -5.40 14.36 -6.04
CA ILE A 85 -5.33 12.92 -5.79
C ILE A 85 -6.63 12.25 -6.21
N ARG A 86 -6.51 11.20 -7.02
CA ARG A 86 -7.64 10.34 -7.39
C ARG A 86 -8.01 9.37 -6.27
N TRP A 87 -8.61 9.89 -5.20
CA TRP A 87 -8.95 9.15 -3.98
C TRP A 87 -9.70 7.84 -4.23
N LYS A 88 -10.59 7.78 -5.21
CA LYS A 88 -11.34 6.57 -5.55
C LYS A 88 -10.45 5.35 -5.88
N LYS A 89 -9.19 5.55 -6.27
CA LYS A 89 -8.23 4.44 -6.49
C LYS A 89 -7.63 3.87 -5.20
N LEU A 90 -7.62 4.67 -4.14
CA LEU A 90 -7.10 4.28 -2.83
C LEU A 90 -8.16 3.59 -1.98
N LEU A 91 -9.45 3.85 -2.24
CA LEU A 91 -10.57 3.32 -1.47
C LEU A 91 -10.85 1.87 -1.87
N GLY A 92 -10.91 0.96 -0.88
CA GLY A 92 -11.11 -0.46 -1.10
C GLY A 92 -12.51 -0.85 -1.57
N THR A 93 -13.51 0.01 -1.35
CA THR A 93 -14.93 -0.26 -1.67
C THR A 93 -15.57 0.91 -2.41
N SER A 94 -16.62 0.61 -3.19
CA SER A 94 -17.35 1.62 -3.98
C SER A 94 -18.21 2.57 -3.13
N THR A 95 -18.57 2.15 -1.92
CA THR A 95 -19.40 2.93 -0.98
C THR A 95 -18.61 3.99 -0.23
N GLN A 96 -17.29 3.81 -0.07
CA GLN A 96 -16.42 4.78 0.55
C GLN A 96 -16.35 6.08 -0.25
N ASN A 97 -16.20 7.19 0.46
CA ASN A 97 -16.04 8.52 -0.12
C ASN A 97 -14.89 9.29 0.53
N ALA A 98 -14.33 10.22 -0.24
CA ALA A 98 -13.34 11.17 0.22
C ALA A 98 -13.93 12.58 0.14
N LYS A 99 -13.91 13.30 1.26
CA LYS A 99 -14.38 14.68 1.36
C LYS A 99 -13.19 15.60 1.59
N ILE A 100 -12.83 16.32 0.54
CA ILE A 100 -11.78 17.35 0.54
C ILE A 100 -12.49 18.70 0.46
N SER A 101 -12.41 19.52 1.51
CA SER A 101 -13.19 20.77 1.56
C SER A 101 -12.56 21.79 2.51
N LYS A 102 -12.81 23.08 2.34
CA LYS A 102 -12.27 24.13 3.23
C LYS A 102 -10.73 24.08 3.36
N ASN A 103 -10.05 23.66 2.30
CA ASN A 103 -8.60 23.76 2.16
C ASN A 103 -8.28 24.87 1.15
N ARG A 104 -7.00 25.10 0.87
CA ARG A 104 -6.60 26.07 -0.15
C ARG A 104 -7.15 25.70 -1.52
N SER A 105 -7.57 26.68 -2.30
CA SER A 105 -8.13 26.42 -3.63
C SER A 105 -7.06 25.95 -4.62
N GLN A 106 -7.42 25.04 -5.53
CA GLN A 106 -6.52 24.54 -6.58
C GLN A 106 -5.96 25.69 -7.45
N GLN A 107 -6.74 26.75 -7.67
CA GLN A 107 -6.32 27.92 -8.44
C GLN A 107 -5.21 28.70 -7.73
N GLU A 108 -5.34 28.96 -6.43
CA GLU A 108 -4.30 29.63 -5.63
C GLU A 108 -3.04 28.78 -5.50
N CYS A 109 -3.19 27.46 -5.32
CA CYS A 109 -2.06 26.54 -5.31
C CYS A 109 -1.30 26.59 -6.64
N SER A 110 -2.03 26.58 -7.77
CA SER A 110 -1.42 26.65 -9.11
C SER A 110 -0.72 27.99 -9.34
N ALA A 111 -1.32 29.11 -8.91
CA ALA A 111 -0.73 30.44 -9.02
C ALA A 111 0.58 30.60 -8.22
N THR A 112 0.76 29.80 -7.17
CA THR A 112 1.97 29.79 -6.33
C THR A 112 2.94 28.65 -6.68
N GLY A 113 2.71 27.94 -7.79
CA GLY A 113 3.59 26.86 -8.26
C GLY A 113 3.43 25.54 -7.50
N HIS A 114 2.42 25.41 -6.64
CA HIS A 114 2.09 24.16 -5.96
C HIS A 114 1.29 23.23 -6.88
N ILE A 115 1.98 22.68 -7.88
CA ILE A 115 1.45 21.72 -8.86
C ILE A 115 2.24 20.42 -8.82
N CYS A 116 1.62 19.32 -9.26
CA CYS A 116 2.31 18.04 -9.36
C CYS A 116 3.47 18.10 -10.34
N HIS A 117 4.50 17.30 -10.08
CA HIS A 117 5.65 17.21 -10.97
C HIS A 117 5.21 16.71 -12.36
N PRO A 118 5.81 17.17 -13.47
CA PRO A 118 5.43 16.74 -14.82
C PRO A 118 5.54 15.23 -15.07
N LEU A 119 6.40 14.54 -14.30
CA LEU A 119 6.56 13.08 -14.38
C LEU A 119 5.48 12.30 -13.62
N CYS A 120 4.60 12.98 -12.88
CA CYS A 120 3.45 12.36 -12.25
C CYS A 120 2.34 12.13 -13.28
N SER A 121 1.64 11.01 -13.15
CA SER A 121 0.46 10.73 -13.95
C SER A 121 -0.71 11.66 -13.58
N SER A 122 -1.83 11.55 -14.32
CA SER A 122 -3.09 12.24 -14.02
C SER A 122 -3.79 11.76 -12.74
N GLU A 123 -3.18 10.86 -11.97
CA GLU A 123 -3.71 10.36 -10.70
C GLU A 123 -3.41 11.26 -9.52
N GLY A 124 -2.53 12.25 -9.71
CA GLY A 124 -2.19 13.25 -8.70
C GLY A 124 -0.90 12.92 -7.96
N CYS A 125 -0.65 13.70 -6.92
CA CYS A 125 0.55 13.61 -6.11
C CYS A 125 0.30 14.01 -4.66
N TRP A 126 1.13 13.49 -3.77
CA TRP A 126 1.09 13.74 -2.33
C TRP A 126 1.80 15.03 -1.91
N GLY A 127 2.48 15.70 -2.84
CA GLY A 127 3.34 16.86 -2.57
C GLY A 127 4.23 17.23 -3.75
N PRO A 128 5.21 18.12 -3.55
CA PRO A 128 6.07 18.65 -4.60
C PRO A 128 7.18 17.67 -5.02
N GLY A 129 7.36 17.51 -6.33
CA GLY A 129 8.48 16.77 -6.90
C GLY A 129 8.16 15.31 -7.27
N PRO A 130 9.08 14.65 -7.99
CA PRO A 130 8.84 13.34 -8.63
C PRO A 130 8.73 12.18 -7.64
N LYS A 131 9.16 12.35 -6.39
CA LYS A 131 9.07 11.34 -5.32
C LYS A 131 7.70 11.25 -4.63
N TYR A 132 6.80 12.19 -4.91
CA TYR A 132 5.46 12.25 -4.30
C TYR A 132 4.35 11.93 -5.30
N CYS A 133 4.66 11.51 -6.53
CA CYS A 133 3.63 11.09 -7.47
C CYS A 133 2.84 9.91 -6.91
N LEU A 134 1.52 9.90 -7.11
CA LEU A 134 0.72 8.72 -6.79
C LEU A 134 1.07 7.56 -7.73
N SER A 135 1.33 7.88 -8.99
CA SER A 135 1.93 6.97 -9.97
C SER A 135 2.74 7.75 -11.00
N CYS A 136 3.75 7.09 -11.56
CA CYS A 136 4.62 7.68 -12.57
C CYS A 136 3.99 7.63 -13.96
N GLN A 137 4.26 8.66 -14.76
CA GLN A 137 3.84 8.69 -16.17
C GLN A 137 4.66 7.71 -17.02
N ASN A 138 5.98 7.65 -16.78
CA ASN A 138 6.92 6.85 -17.56
C ASN A 138 7.45 5.67 -16.74
N PHE A 139 8.52 5.90 -15.96
CA PHE A 139 9.17 4.87 -15.18
C PHE A 139 9.33 5.29 -13.72
N SER A 140 9.35 4.31 -12.82
CA SER A 140 9.76 4.52 -11.43
C SER A 140 11.16 3.96 -11.20
N ARG A 141 12.02 4.75 -10.56
CA ARG A 141 13.28 4.28 -9.97
C ARG A 141 13.09 4.27 -8.45
N GLY A 142 12.75 3.10 -7.90
CA GLY A 142 12.32 3.01 -6.51
C GLY A 142 11.05 3.83 -6.24
N LYS A 143 11.16 4.88 -5.43
CA LYS A 143 10.02 5.77 -5.07
C LYS A 143 9.98 7.08 -5.87
N GLU A 144 10.83 7.24 -6.87
CA GLU A 144 10.93 8.48 -7.64
C GLU A 144 10.61 8.24 -9.12
N CYS A 145 9.78 9.10 -9.70
CA CYS A 145 9.47 9.03 -11.11
C CYS A 145 10.60 9.61 -11.96
N VAL A 146 10.96 8.89 -13.02
CA VAL A 146 12.07 9.24 -13.90
C VAL A 146 11.63 9.14 -15.36
N GLU A 147 12.22 9.97 -16.21
CA GLU A 147 11.86 10.01 -17.62
C GLU A 147 12.33 8.77 -18.37
N LYS A 148 13.52 8.26 -18.04
CA LYS A 148 14.18 7.11 -18.67
C LYS A 148 15.02 6.28 -17.68
N CYS A 149 15.12 4.98 -17.97
CA CYS A 149 16.04 4.07 -17.27
C CYS A 149 17.42 4.02 -17.96
N ASN A 150 18.45 3.63 -17.21
CA ASN A 150 19.84 3.53 -17.67
C ASN A 150 20.12 2.22 -18.44
N ILE A 151 19.41 2.02 -19.55
CA ILE A 151 19.46 0.76 -20.33
C ILE A 151 20.76 0.68 -21.15
N LEU A 152 21.04 1.72 -21.95
CA LEU A 152 22.18 1.77 -22.89
C LEU A 152 23.36 2.62 -22.38
N GLU A 153 23.08 3.55 -21.48
CA GLU A 153 24.01 4.51 -20.89
C GLU A 153 23.56 4.86 -19.46
N GLY A 154 24.48 5.37 -18.64
CA GLY A 154 24.23 5.74 -17.25
C GLY A 154 24.67 4.67 -16.26
N GLU A 155 24.84 5.08 -15.00
CA GLU A 155 25.19 4.20 -13.88
C GLU A 155 24.21 4.44 -12.71
N PRO A 156 23.72 3.38 -12.04
CA PRO A 156 23.97 1.98 -12.39
C PRO A 156 23.23 1.58 -13.67
N ARG A 157 23.67 0.48 -14.30
CA ARG A 157 22.94 -0.13 -15.43
C ARG A 157 21.63 -0.75 -14.98
N GLU A 158 20.60 -0.58 -15.81
CA GLU A 158 19.23 -0.95 -15.49
C GLU A 158 18.55 -1.69 -16.65
N PHE A 159 17.50 -2.42 -16.33
CA PHE A 159 16.52 -2.93 -17.28
C PHE A 159 15.11 -2.52 -16.83
N VAL A 160 14.13 -2.62 -17.72
CA VAL A 160 12.74 -2.25 -17.43
C VAL A 160 11.92 -3.48 -17.10
N GLU A 161 11.19 -3.44 -16.00
CA GLU A 161 10.22 -4.46 -15.61
C GLU A 161 8.99 -3.78 -15.01
N ASN A 162 7.80 -4.01 -15.57
CA ASN A 162 6.54 -3.39 -15.10
C ASN A 162 6.59 -1.85 -14.97
N SER A 163 7.28 -1.17 -15.89
CA SER A 163 7.53 0.28 -15.84
C SER A 163 8.39 0.73 -14.64
N GLU A 164 9.15 -0.18 -14.04
CA GLU A 164 10.15 0.09 -13.02
C GLU A 164 11.56 -0.05 -13.62
N CYS A 165 12.45 0.89 -13.30
CA CYS A 165 13.87 0.79 -13.57
C CYS A 165 14.50 -0.10 -12.50
N VAL A 166 14.88 -1.32 -12.88
CA VAL A 166 15.49 -2.30 -11.98
C VAL A 166 16.98 -2.38 -12.27
N GLN A 167 17.79 -2.25 -11.22
CA GLN A 167 19.25 -2.32 -11.32
C GLN A 167 19.70 -3.72 -11.76
N CYS A 168 20.64 -3.78 -12.71
CA CYS A 168 21.35 -5.00 -13.06
C CYS A 168 22.11 -5.57 -11.85
N HIS A 169 22.42 -6.87 -11.88
CA HIS A 169 23.28 -7.45 -10.86
C HIS A 169 24.65 -6.77 -10.85
N PRO A 170 25.28 -6.50 -9.69
CA PRO A 170 26.59 -5.84 -9.63
C PRO A 170 27.71 -6.55 -10.40
N GLU A 171 27.59 -7.86 -10.61
CA GLU A 171 28.53 -8.68 -11.39
C GLU A 171 28.36 -8.54 -12.92
N CYS A 172 27.28 -7.89 -13.40
CA CYS A 172 27.09 -7.65 -14.83
C CYS A 172 28.02 -6.52 -15.28
N LEU A 173 28.95 -6.83 -16.18
CA LEU A 173 29.84 -5.83 -16.76
C LEU A 173 29.08 -4.91 -17.75
N PRO A 174 29.07 -3.58 -17.54
CA PRO A 174 28.39 -2.64 -18.42
C PRO A 174 28.82 -2.78 -19.88
N GLN A 175 27.85 -2.88 -20.78
CA GLN A 175 28.09 -2.92 -22.23
C GLN A 175 27.90 -1.51 -22.82
N ALA A 176 28.93 -0.97 -23.47
CA ALA A 176 28.85 0.36 -24.08
C ALA A 176 27.85 0.36 -25.26
N MET A 177 26.88 1.28 -25.23
CA MET A 177 25.82 1.41 -26.25
C MET A 177 24.98 0.14 -26.48
N ASN A 178 24.96 -0.78 -25.52
CA ASN A 178 24.22 -2.03 -25.63
C ASN A 178 23.56 -2.38 -24.28
N VAL A 179 22.57 -3.27 -24.33
CA VAL A 179 21.85 -3.76 -23.15
C VAL A 179 22.81 -4.56 -22.27
N THR A 180 22.90 -4.20 -20.99
CA THR A 180 23.78 -4.87 -20.02
C THR A 180 23.12 -6.08 -19.36
N CYS A 181 21.83 -6.01 -19.08
CA CYS A 181 21.06 -7.13 -18.53
C CYS A 181 19.60 -7.07 -19.02
N THR A 182 18.90 -8.20 -18.99
CA THR A 182 17.52 -8.33 -19.50
C THR A 182 16.52 -8.80 -18.44
N GLY A 183 16.97 -9.03 -17.21
CA GLY A 183 16.13 -9.58 -16.16
C GLY A 183 16.86 -9.71 -14.82
N ARG A 184 16.08 -10.02 -13.77
CA ARG A 184 16.62 -10.36 -12.45
C ARG A 184 17.39 -11.68 -12.52
N VAL A 185 18.45 -11.80 -11.73
CA VAL A 185 19.19 -13.07 -11.61
C VAL A 185 18.27 -14.11 -11.00
N ARG A 186 18.08 -15.24 -11.70
CA ARG A 186 17.36 -16.39 -11.15
C ARG A 186 18.25 -17.06 -10.11
N SER A 187 17.91 -16.92 -8.83
CA SER A 187 18.49 -17.77 -7.80
C SER A 187 17.96 -19.19 -8.02
N THR A 188 18.84 -20.13 -8.35
CA THR A 188 18.50 -21.56 -8.43
C THR A 188 18.19 -22.17 -7.06
N PHE A 189 18.19 -21.39 -5.97
CA PHE A 189 17.90 -21.85 -4.61
C PHE A 189 16.41 -21.81 -4.23
N ASP A 190 15.52 -21.25 -5.06
CA ASP A 190 14.07 -21.23 -4.78
C ASP A 190 13.32 -22.45 -5.35
N VAL A 191 14.02 -23.43 -5.91
CA VAL A 191 13.42 -24.74 -6.17
C VAL A 191 13.45 -25.54 -4.88
N ILE A 192 12.39 -25.43 -4.06
CA ILE A 192 12.01 -26.55 -3.21
C ILE A 192 11.92 -27.74 -4.18
N PRO A 193 12.71 -28.81 -4.02
CA PRO A 193 12.52 -29.99 -4.83
C PRO A 193 11.13 -30.49 -4.46
N THR A 194 10.16 -30.25 -5.34
CA THR A 194 8.97 -31.08 -5.37
C THR A 194 9.47 -32.46 -5.76
N HIS A 195 9.84 -33.24 -4.75
CA HIS A 195 9.87 -34.68 -4.88
C HIS A 195 8.49 -35.07 -5.41
N LYS A 196 8.48 -35.36 -6.70
CA LYS A 196 7.36 -35.93 -7.42
C LYS A 196 7.07 -37.25 -6.70
N LEU A 197 6.03 -37.26 -5.86
CA LEU A 197 5.39 -38.50 -5.45
C LEU A 197 4.75 -39.06 -6.72
N GLU A 198 5.53 -39.83 -7.49
CA GLU A 198 5.00 -40.70 -8.54
C GLU A 198 4.07 -41.70 -7.85
N MET A 199 2.75 -41.46 -7.92
CA MET A 199 1.76 -42.47 -7.58
C MET A 199 1.94 -43.63 -8.55
N ARG A 200 2.41 -44.78 -8.06
CA ARG A 200 2.35 -46.04 -8.82
C ARG A 200 0.87 -46.36 -9.06
N LYS A 201 0.55 -46.75 -10.29
CA LYS A 201 -0.81 -46.92 -10.81
C LYS A 201 -1.58 -48.13 -10.26
N ASP A 202 -1.08 -48.75 -9.19
CA ASP A 202 -1.57 -50.05 -8.70
C ASP A 202 -2.02 -50.04 -7.22
N ASP A 203 -2.19 -48.88 -6.59
CA ASP A 203 -2.77 -48.85 -5.24
C ASP A 203 -4.30 -49.01 -5.30
N PRO A 204 -4.88 -50.03 -4.63
CA PRO A 204 -6.32 -50.23 -4.58
C PRO A 204 -7.00 -49.10 -3.77
N PRO A 205 -8.25 -48.75 -4.10
CA PRO A 205 -8.96 -47.69 -3.41
C PRO A 205 -9.18 -48.04 -1.92
N PRO A 206 -9.11 -47.07 -1.00
CA PRO A 206 -9.38 -47.31 0.40
C PRO A 206 -10.84 -47.74 0.61
N SER A 207 -11.03 -48.85 1.32
CA SER A 207 -12.33 -49.39 1.69
C SER A 207 -13.09 -48.39 2.57
N ARG A 208 -14.35 -48.12 2.20
CA ARG A 208 -15.26 -47.26 2.98
C ARG A 208 -15.47 -47.84 4.39
N PRO A 209 -15.31 -47.05 5.47
CA PRO A 209 -15.64 -47.52 6.82
C PRO A 209 -17.16 -47.72 6.95
N LEU A 210 -17.56 -48.84 7.57
CA LEU A 210 -18.95 -49.07 7.98
C LEU A 210 -19.34 -48.09 9.11
N PRO A 211 -20.60 -47.63 9.16
CA PRO A 211 -21.08 -46.82 10.26
C PRO A 211 -21.16 -47.66 11.53
N THR A 212 -20.37 -47.31 12.54
CA THR A 212 -20.49 -47.87 13.89
C THR A 212 -21.74 -47.31 14.57
N SER A 213 -22.63 -48.21 15.00
CA SER A 213 -23.82 -47.90 15.80
C SER A 213 -23.45 -47.30 17.15
N SER A 214 -23.99 -46.12 17.45
CA SER A 214 -23.93 -45.48 18.77
C SER A 214 -24.69 -46.30 19.83
N PRO A 215 -24.19 -46.43 21.07
CA PRO A 215 -24.98 -47.03 22.15
C PRO A 215 -26.01 -46.05 22.71
N SER A 216 -27.24 -46.54 22.86
CA SER A 216 -28.40 -45.88 23.46
C SER A 216 -28.16 -45.52 24.93
N ARG A 217 -28.43 -44.27 25.28
CA ARG A 217 -28.40 -43.77 26.67
C ARG A 217 -29.67 -44.22 27.41
N PRO A 218 -29.61 -44.80 28.63
CA PRO A 218 -30.80 -45.14 29.39
C PRO A 218 -31.49 -43.90 29.96
N ALA A 219 -32.83 -43.94 30.00
CA ALA A 219 -33.70 -42.91 30.55
C ALA A 219 -33.61 -42.82 32.09
N PRO A 220 -33.79 -41.62 32.69
CA PRO A 220 -33.85 -41.48 34.14
C PRO A 220 -35.20 -41.94 34.71
N SER A 221 -35.12 -42.78 35.74
CA SER A 221 -36.24 -43.23 36.57
C SER A 221 -36.78 -42.10 37.45
N HIS A 222 -38.09 -41.86 37.39
CA HIS A 222 -38.81 -41.06 38.37
C HIS A 222 -38.78 -41.73 39.75
N SER A 223 -38.30 -41.01 40.76
CA SER A 223 -38.56 -41.32 42.16
C SER A 223 -39.34 -40.18 42.81
N ARG A 224 -40.56 -40.53 43.23
CA ARG A 224 -41.43 -39.80 44.14
C ARG A 224 -40.76 -39.54 45.49
N GLN A 225 -41.09 -38.40 46.11
CA GLN A 225 -41.49 -38.16 47.51
C GLN A 225 -41.39 -36.62 47.71
N GLY A 226 -42.34 -35.86 48.24
CA GLY A 226 -43.43 -36.19 49.15
C GLY A 226 -43.10 -35.63 50.55
N LEU A 227 -43.92 -34.64 50.97
CA LEU A 227 -43.92 -33.86 52.22
C LEU A 227 -43.04 -32.61 52.28
#